data_AF-A0A9D9WCY0-F1
#
_entry.id   AF-A0A9D9WCY0-F1
#
_cell.length_a   1.000
_cell.length_b   1.000
_cell.length_c   1.000
_cell.angle_alpha   90.00
_cell.angle_beta   90.00
_cell.angle_gamma   90.00
#
_symmetry.space_group_name_H-M   'P 1'
#
loop_
_entity.id
_entity.type
_entity.pdbx_description
1 polymer ?
#
loop_
_entity_poly.entity_id
_entity_poly.type
_entity_poly.pdbx_seq_one_letter_code
_entity_poly.pdbx_strand_id
1 'polypeptide(L)'
;DTPEVELRLGGAETVTETGAFDFVMANINRNIILNDIAVYARAMKPKGRMFLSGFYVDDIDMIVNAARALGLCLTSVIANKNWANICFTRIENMNFTE
;
A
#
# COMPACT_ATOMS: atom_id res chain seq x y z
N ASP A 1 16.59 24.42 1.08
CA ASP A 1 16.90 22.97 1.09
C ASP A 1 15.85 22.21 0.31
N THR A 2 16.26 21.61 -0.79
CA THR A 2 15.43 20.65 -1.53
C THR A 2 15.62 19.30 -0.85
N PRO A 3 14.55 18.59 -0.45
CA PRO A 3 14.70 17.25 0.10
C PRO A 3 15.42 16.34 -0.90
N GLU A 4 16.23 15.41 -0.39
CA GLU A 4 16.91 14.40 -1.20
C GLU A 4 15.86 13.51 -1.88
N VAL A 5 15.96 13.35 -3.21
CA VAL A 5 15.05 12.53 -4.00
C VAL A 5 15.87 11.44 -4.68
N GLU A 6 15.57 10.20 -4.36
CA GLU A 6 16.10 9.03 -5.04
C GLU A 6 15.14 8.58 -6.15
N LEU A 7 15.66 8.42 -7.37
CA LEU A 7 14.90 7.91 -8.51
C LEU A 7 15.43 6.53 -8.89
N ARG A 8 14.53 5.54 -8.98
CA ARG A 8 14.85 4.17 -9.40
C ARG A 8 14.08 3.83 -10.67
N LEU A 9 14.76 3.28 -11.66
CA LEU A 9 14.12 2.77 -12.87
C LEU A 9 13.64 1.33 -12.63
N GLY A 10 12.34 1.09 -12.77
CA GLY A 10 11.70 -0.23 -12.62
C GLY A 10 10.32 -0.13 -11.95
N GLY A 11 9.80 -1.26 -11.49
CA GLY A 11 8.56 -1.39 -10.73
C GLY A 11 8.80 -1.65 -9.23
N ALA A 12 7.84 -2.33 -8.60
CA ALA A 12 7.89 -2.66 -7.18
C ALA A 12 9.10 -3.53 -6.81
N GLU A 13 9.65 -4.30 -7.75
CA GLU A 13 10.85 -5.11 -7.55
C GLU A 13 12.09 -4.29 -7.15
N THR A 14 12.09 -2.99 -7.43
CA THR A 14 13.17 -2.08 -7.01
C THR A 14 13.07 -1.66 -5.53
N VAL A 15 11.96 -1.98 -4.86
CA VAL A 15 11.72 -1.72 -3.44
C VAL A 15 12.17 -2.92 -2.62
N THR A 16 13.48 -2.99 -2.40
CA THR A 16 14.14 -4.10 -1.69
C THR A 16 14.12 -3.93 -0.17
N GLU A 17 13.78 -2.73 0.31
CA GLU A 17 13.76 -2.40 1.72
C GLU A 17 12.65 -3.15 2.48
N THR A 18 12.87 -3.34 3.77
CA THR A 18 11.88 -3.88 4.72
C THR A 18 11.79 -2.92 5.89
N GLY A 19 10.58 -2.42 6.19
CA GLY A 19 10.37 -1.49 7.30
C GLY A 19 11.07 -0.13 7.17
N ALA A 20 11.26 0.39 5.96
CA ALA A 20 11.95 1.66 5.72
C ALA A 20 11.00 2.86 5.58
N PHE A 21 9.77 2.65 5.10
CA PHE A 21 8.89 3.74 4.70
C PHE A 21 7.77 4.00 5.71
N ASP A 22 7.61 5.25 6.12
CA ASP A 22 6.47 5.73 6.90
C ASP A 22 5.21 5.87 6.02
N PHE A 23 5.42 6.15 4.73
CA PHE A 23 4.37 6.37 3.75
C PHE A 23 4.66 5.60 2.46
N VAL A 24 3.64 4.94 1.92
CA VAL A 24 3.65 4.42 0.55
C VAL A 24 2.47 5.02 -0.19
N MET A 25 2.68 5.53 -1.40
CA MET A 25 1.63 6.11 -2.23
C MET A 25 1.73 5.52 -3.63
N ALA A 26 0.63 4.96 -4.14
CA ALA A 26 0.57 4.44 -5.50
C ALA A 26 -0.76 4.84 -6.17
N ASN A 27 -0.66 5.51 -7.32
CA ASN A 27 -1.80 5.86 -8.17
C ASN A 27 -1.68 5.08 -9.49
N ILE A 28 -2.16 3.84 -9.49
CA ILE A 28 -1.91 2.84 -10.52
C ILE A 28 -3.11 1.90 -10.68
N ASN A 29 -3.13 1.10 -11.75
CA ASN A 29 -4.22 0.16 -12.02
C ASN A 29 -4.30 -0.95 -10.95
N ARG A 30 -5.53 -1.43 -10.66
CA ARG A 30 -5.80 -2.50 -9.70
C ARG A 30 -4.93 -3.75 -9.88
N ASN A 31 -4.62 -4.13 -11.12
CA ASN A 31 -3.90 -5.38 -11.40
C ASN A 31 -2.46 -5.29 -10.87
N ILE A 32 -1.83 -4.12 -11.00
CA ILE A 32 -0.49 -3.87 -10.45
C ILE A 32 -0.57 -3.79 -8.92
N ILE A 33 -1.60 -3.14 -8.38
CA ILE A 33 -1.83 -3.12 -6.92
C ILE A 33 -1.88 -4.53 -6.36
N LEU A 34 -2.71 -5.41 -6.94
CA LEU A 34 -2.89 -6.77 -6.43
C LEU A 34 -1.62 -7.61 -6.57
N ASN A 35 -0.80 -7.37 -7.60
CA ASN A 35 0.47 -8.05 -7.79
C ASN A 35 1.54 -7.59 -6.79
N ASP A 36 1.56 -6.28 -6.47
CA ASP A 36 2.70 -5.65 -5.79
C ASP A 36 2.42 -5.26 -4.33
N ILE A 37 1.17 -5.32 -3.86
CA ILE A 37 0.80 -4.84 -2.51
C ILE A 37 1.57 -5.54 -1.37
N ALA A 38 2.00 -6.78 -1.56
CA ALA A 38 2.85 -7.50 -0.61
C ALA A 38 4.25 -6.87 -0.51
N VAL A 39 4.82 -6.43 -1.62
CA VAL A 39 6.12 -5.72 -1.66
C VAL A 39 6.01 -4.41 -0.91
N TYR A 40 4.95 -3.65 -1.18
CA TYR A 40 4.69 -2.38 -0.50
C TYR A 40 4.49 -2.59 1.01
N ALA A 41 3.68 -3.56 1.42
CA ALA A 41 3.41 -3.85 2.82
C ALA A 41 4.66 -4.25 3.62
N ARG A 42 5.59 -5.01 3.00
CA ARG A 42 6.89 -5.37 3.58
C ARG A 42 7.77 -4.13 3.80
N ALA A 43 7.78 -3.22 2.85
CA ALA A 43 8.63 -2.04 2.87
C ALA A 43 8.18 -1.00 3.92
N MET A 44 6.93 -1.09 4.40
CA MET A 44 6.36 -0.18 5.39
C MET A 44 6.84 -0.46 6.81
N LYS A 45 7.08 0.61 7.57
CA LYS A 45 7.22 0.55 9.03
C LYS A 45 5.89 0.15 9.69
N PRO A 46 5.92 -0.42 10.92
CA PRO A 46 4.74 -0.51 11.76
C PRO A 46 4.07 0.87 11.89
N LYS A 47 2.74 0.91 11.84
CA LYS A 47 1.92 2.15 11.87
C LYS A 47 2.12 3.07 10.65
N GLY A 48 2.93 2.68 9.67
CA GLY A 48 3.05 3.36 8.38
C GLY A 48 1.73 3.35 7.61
N ARG A 49 1.55 4.30 6.70
CA ARG A 49 0.31 4.47 5.92
C ARG A 49 0.53 4.23 4.43
N MET A 50 -0.39 3.46 3.82
CA MET A 50 -0.41 3.20 2.39
C MET A 50 -1.63 3.89 1.77
N PHE A 51 -1.41 4.71 0.76
CA PHE A 51 -2.46 5.36 -0.02
C PHE A 51 -2.49 4.75 -1.42
N LEU A 52 -3.59 4.10 -1.75
CA LEU A 52 -3.78 3.51 -3.07
C LEU A 52 -4.89 4.26 -3.81
N SER A 53 -4.66 4.54 -5.09
CA SER A 53 -5.59 5.22 -5.99
C SER A 53 -5.41 4.69 -7.42
N GLY A 54 -6.24 5.14 -8.35
CA GLY A 54 -6.09 4.78 -9.77
C GLY A 54 -6.85 3.52 -10.18
N PHE A 55 -7.83 3.13 -9.38
CA PHE A 55 -8.74 2.00 -9.61
C PHE A 55 -10.20 2.41 -9.34
N TYR A 56 -11.14 1.55 -9.74
CA TYR A 56 -12.57 1.86 -9.62
C TYR A 56 -13.11 1.50 -8.24
N VAL A 57 -14.20 2.16 -7.83
CA VAL A 57 -14.91 1.86 -6.57
C VAL A 57 -15.25 0.38 -6.44
N ASP A 58 -15.64 -0.27 -7.53
CA ASP A 58 -15.99 -1.70 -7.56
C ASP A 58 -14.81 -2.63 -7.25
N ASP A 59 -13.57 -2.14 -7.34
CA ASP A 59 -12.36 -2.92 -7.06
C ASP A 59 -11.93 -2.86 -5.58
N ILE A 60 -12.57 -2.01 -4.76
CA ILE A 60 -12.16 -1.76 -3.36
C ILE A 60 -12.10 -3.06 -2.55
N ASP A 61 -13.17 -3.87 -2.58
CA ASP A 61 -13.27 -5.06 -1.73
C ASP A 61 -12.16 -6.08 -2.03
N MET A 62 -11.82 -6.26 -3.31
CA MET A 62 -10.74 -7.14 -3.74
C MET A 62 -9.38 -6.66 -3.21
N ILE A 63 -9.10 -5.36 -3.29
CA ILE A 63 -7.85 -4.78 -2.78
C ILE A 63 -7.81 -4.87 -1.25
N VAL A 64 -8.91 -4.57 -0.56
CA VAL A 64 -9.01 -4.66 0.90
C VAL A 64 -8.79 -6.09 1.39
N ASN A 65 -9.35 -7.09 0.69
CA ASN A 65 -9.15 -8.49 1.05
C ASN A 65 -7.68 -8.93 0.90
N ALA A 66 -7.01 -8.54 -0.19
CA ALA A 66 -5.58 -8.79 -0.38
C ALA A 66 -4.74 -8.09 0.71
N ALA A 67 -5.08 -6.85 1.05
CA ALA A 67 -4.36 -6.04 2.03
C ALA A 67 -4.47 -6.61 3.46
N ARG A 68 -5.66 -7.11 3.85
CA ARG A 68 -5.90 -7.68 5.19
C ARG A 68 -4.95 -8.84 5.52
N ALA A 69 -4.72 -9.74 4.57
CA ALA A 69 -3.80 -10.86 4.74
C ALA A 69 -2.34 -10.43 5.00
N LEU A 70 -2.01 -9.19 4.64
CA LEU A 70 -0.68 -8.58 4.80
C LEU A 70 -0.61 -7.70 6.06
N GLY A 71 -1.60 -7.76 6.95
CA GLY A 71 -1.70 -6.93 8.14
C GLY A 71 -1.80 -5.43 7.82
N LEU A 72 -2.56 -5.09 6.78
CA LEU A 72 -2.96 -3.73 6.47
C LEU A 72 -4.43 -3.54 6.89
N CYS A 73 -4.67 -2.56 7.76
CA CYS A 73 -6.00 -2.21 8.23
C CYS A 73 -6.55 -1.02 7.43
N LEU A 74 -7.72 -1.17 6.81
CA LEU A 74 -8.38 -0.09 6.08
C LEU A 74 -8.79 1.01 7.05
N THR A 75 -8.37 2.25 6.80
CA THR A 75 -8.66 3.40 7.66
C THR A 75 -9.48 4.50 6.98
N SER A 76 -9.46 4.57 5.65
CA SER A 76 -10.27 5.54 4.89
C SER A 76 -10.57 5.04 3.49
N VAL A 77 -11.75 5.42 2.99
CA VAL A 77 -12.18 5.26 1.61
C VAL A 77 -12.73 6.60 1.15
N ILE A 78 -12.21 7.11 0.04
CA ILE A 78 -12.68 8.31 -0.64
C ILE A 78 -13.03 7.91 -2.07
N ALA A 79 -14.22 8.29 -2.52
CA ALA A 79 -14.65 8.08 -3.90
C ALA A 79 -14.88 9.43 -4.60
N ASN A 80 -14.47 9.51 -5.86
CA ASN A 80 -14.81 10.61 -6.75
C ASN A 80 -15.32 10.04 -8.09
N LYS A 81 -16.63 10.17 -8.32
CA LYS A 81 -17.34 9.43 -9.37
C LYS A 81 -17.05 7.94 -9.22
N ASN A 82 -16.45 7.32 -10.22
CA ASN A 82 -16.15 5.89 -10.22
C ASN A 82 -14.75 5.58 -9.70
N TRP A 83 -13.92 6.59 -9.41
CA TRP A 83 -12.54 6.39 -8.94
C TRP A 83 -12.49 6.33 -7.42
N ALA A 84 -11.67 5.42 -6.91
CA ALA A 84 -11.45 5.24 -5.48
C ALA A 84 -10.03 5.63 -5.07
N ASN A 85 -9.93 6.14 -3.85
CA ASN A 85 -8.71 6.24 -3.08
C ASN A 85 -8.95 5.56 -1.72
N ILE A 86 -8.04 4.70 -1.30
CA ILE A 86 -8.13 4.04 0.00
C ILE A 86 -6.82 4.22 0.76
N CYS A 87 -6.95 4.34 2.09
CA CYS A 87 -5.83 4.43 3.00
C CYS A 87 -5.80 3.20 3.91
N PHE A 88 -4.63 2.58 4.04
CA PHE A 88 -4.37 1.54 5.02
C PHE A 88 -3.34 1.98 6.04
N THR A 89 -3.44 1.45 7.25
CA THR A 89 -2.38 1.53 8.27
C THR A 89 -1.80 0.13 8.50
N ARG A 90 -0.47 0.02 8.49
CA ARG A 90 0.24 -1.22 8.82
C ARG A 90 0.08 -1.52 10.31
N ILE A 91 -0.51 -2.67 10.63
CA ILE A 91 -0.59 -3.11 12.03
C ILE A 91 0.77 -3.66 12.47
N GLU A 92 1.11 -3.43 13.73
CA GLU A 92 2.26 -4.05 14.39
C GLU A 92 1.97 -5.55 14.51
N ASN A 93 2.96 -6.40 14.22
CA ASN A 93 2.78 -7.85 14.28
C ASN A 93 2.26 -8.23 15.69
N MET A 94 1.02 -8.72 15.79
CA MET A 94 0.67 -9.60 16.89
C MET A 94 1.52 -10.85 16.70
N ASN A 95 2.32 -11.19 17.71
CA ASN A 95 3.05 -12.45 17.76
C ASN A 95 2.07 -13.60 17.51
N PHE A 96 2.10 -14.20 16.32
CA PHE A 96 1.59 -15.55 16.15
C PHE A 96 2.66 -16.45 16.77
N THR A 97 2.49 -16.76 18.05
CA THR A 97 3.17 -17.91 18.66
C THR A 97 2.74 -19.15 17.90
N GLU A 98 3.72 -19.99 17.58
CA GLU A 98 3.60 -21.31 16.92
C GLU A 98 2.42 -22.15 17.43
#